data_AF-A0A7J3F8V2-F1
#
_entry.id   AF-A0A7J3F8V2-F1
#
_cell.length_a   1.000
_cell.length_b   1.000
_cell.length_c   1.000
_cell.angle_alpha   90.00
_cell.angle_beta   90.00
_cell.angle_gamma   90.00
#
_symmetry.space_group_name_H-M   'P 1'
#
loop_
_entity.id
_entity.type
_entity.pdbx_description
1 polymer ?
#
loop_
_entity_poly.entity_id
_entity_poly.type
_entity_poly.pdbx_seq_one_letter_code
_entity_poly.pdbx_strand_id
1 'polypeptide(L)'
;MFSDIPVDVGIIYEGERIRWPDAYAEFGGPRVEYKFELVKSRRIDEIEDGKITIIGPDLKDLEKKSYPFGIYVEVAGKEIEEELEGVIERRIHEYINYIEGVMHLNQRYDIWIRISKRSFDKGLNSFTYIGKVLYRLFKSELPIIEKIQITFVTDPEKVKEKFKEAMETYEKRDARARGLTDEEADAFYGCTLCQSFA
;
A
#
# COMPACT_ATOMS: atom_id res chain seq x y z
N MET A 1 16.93 -10.72 5.05
CA MET A 1 15.94 -10.17 4.10
C MET A 1 15.93 -8.64 4.07
N PHE A 2 16.08 -7.94 5.20
CA PHE A 2 15.91 -6.47 5.28
C PHE A 2 17.12 -5.73 5.88
N SER A 3 18.35 -6.23 5.71
CA SER A 3 19.55 -5.65 6.32
C SER A 3 19.92 -4.24 5.81
N ASP A 4 19.37 -3.81 4.67
CA ASP A 4 19.52 -2.46 4.10
C ASP A 4 18.35 -1.52 4.43
N ILE A 5 17.43 -1.95 5.29
CA ILE A 5 16.33 -1.13 5.82
C ILE A 5 16.78 -0.55 7.17
N PRO A 6 16.60 0.76 7.42
CA PRO A 6 17.14 1.44 8.61
C PRO A 6 16.40 1.11 9.92
N VAL A 7 15.32 0.36 9.83
CA VAL A 7 14.47 -0.05 10.94
C VAL A 7 14.14 -1.53 10.80
N ASP A 8 13.66 -2.13 11.89
CA ASP A 8 13.28 -3.54 11.87
C ASP A 8 12.03 -3.76 11.01
N VAL A 9 11.93 -4.96 10.43
CA VAL A 9 10.79 -5.38 9.62
C VAL A 9 10.35 -6.77 10.07
N GLY A 10 9.09 -6.91 10.49
CA GLY A 10 8.51 -8.17 10.91
C GLY A 10 7.09 -8.04 11.48
N ILE A 11 6.41 -9.18 11.60
CA ILE A 11 5.01 -9.29 12.03
C ILE A 11 4.78 -8.67 13.42
N ILE A 12 5.81 -8.64 14.28
CA ILE A 12 5.72 -8.04 15.62
C ILE A 12 5.31 -6.55 15.61
N TYR A 13 5.55 -5.84 14.51
CA TYR A 13 5.20 -4.43 14.36
C TYR A 13 3.79 -4.21 13.80
N GLU A 14 3.10 -5.25 13.34
CA GLU A 14 1.79 -5.13 12.67
C GLU A 14 0.75 -4.40 13.55
N GLY A 15 0.85 -4.65 14.85
CA GLY A 15 0.09 -4.05 15.96
C GLY A 15 0.29 -2.56 16.19
N GLU A 16 1.33 -1.94 15.62
CA GLU A 16 1.75 -0.61 16.04
C GLU A 16 0.70 0.47 15.72
N ARG A 17 0.56 1.41 16.67
CA ARG A 17 -0.34 2.56 16.56
C ARG A 17 0.42 3.83 16.89
N ILE A 18 0.51 4.70 15.90
CA ILE A 18 1.28 5.95 15.99
C ILE A 18 0.29 7.09 16.23
N ARG A 19 0.38 7.75 17.39
CA ARG A 19 -0.43 8.93 17.68
C ARG A 19 0.18 10.16 17.01
N TRP A 20 -0.64 11.18 16.74
CA TRP A 20 -0.17 12.41 16.08
C TRP A 20 1.03 13.07 16.77
N PRO A 21 1.13 13.15 18.12
CA PRO A 21 2.31 13.68 18.79
C PRO A 21 3.61 12.95 18.41
N ASP A 22 3.54 11.63 18.22
CA ASP A 22 4.69 10.76 17.93
C ASP A 22 4.96 10.62 16.42
N ALA A 23 4.04 11.07 15.57
CA ALA A 23 4.19 11.04 14.12
C ALA A 23 5.21 12.09 13.64
N TYR A 24 6.05 11.70 12.69
CA TYR A 24 6.84 12.59 11.85
C TYR A 24 5.94 13.24 10.79
N ALA A 25 5.19 12.43 10.03
CA ALA A 25 4.26 12.87 9.01
C ALA A 25 3.06 11.92 8.93
N GLU A 26 1.97 12.40 8.34
CA GLU A 26 0.75 11.64 8.09
C GLU A 26 0.39 11.70 6.60
N PHE A 27 -0.06 10.59 6.03
CA PHE A 27 -0.44 10.47 4.64
C PHE A 27 -1.86 9.94 4.56
N GLY A 28 -2.72 10.62 3.82
CA GLY A 28 -4.14 10.33 3.84
C GLY A 28 -4.80 10.65 5.18
N GLY A 29 -5.68 9.76 5.65
CA GLY A 29 -6.48 9.99 6.86
C GLY A 29 -7.64 10.97 6.66
N PRO A 30 -8.40 11.27 7.74
CA PRO A 30 -9.69 11.95 7.64
C PRO A 30 -9.60 13.43 7.22
N ARG A 31 -8.41 14.04 7.28
CA ARG A 31 -8.19 15.45 6.90
C ARG A 31 -7.78 15.63 5.44
N VAL A 32 -7.58 14.54 4.70
CA VAL A 32 -7.05 14.55 3.35
C VAL A 32 -8.10 13.99 2.40
N GLU A 33 -8.51 14.82 1.45
CA GLU A 33 -9.52 14.47 0.45
C GLU A 33 -8.99 13.41 -0.52
N TYR A 34 -7.90 13.72 -1.22
CA TYR A 34 -7.32 12.82 -2.23
C TYR A 34 -6.24 11.95 -1.62
N LYS A 35 -6.54 10.65 -1.53
CA LYS A 35 -5.63 9.61 -1.04
C LYS A 35 -6.02 8.28 -1.64
N PHE A 36 -5.08 7.42 -1.99
CA PHE A 36 -5.42 6.08 -2.50
C PHE A 36 -4.27 5.08 -2.36
N GLU A 37 -4.61 3.79 -2.34
CA GLU A 37 -3.70 2.71 -2.72
C GLU A 37 -4.35 1.86 -3.81
N LEU A 38 -3.66 1.63 -4.93
CA LEU A 38 -4.21 0.91 -6.06
C LEU A 38 -3.21 -0.11 -6.60
N VAL A 39 -3.65 -1.35 -6.77
CA VAL A 39 -2.94 -2.35 -7.56
C VAL A 39 -3.53 -2.42 -8.97
N LYS A 40 -2.68 -2.52 -9.98
CA LYS A 40 -3.08 -2.80 -11.36
C LYS A 40 -2.26 -3.95 -11.95
N SER A 41 -2.93 -4.89 -12.62
CA SER A 41 -2.25 -5.86 -13.47
C SER A 41 -1.75 -5.20 -14.75
N ARG A 42 -0.63 -5.70 -15.26
CA ARG A 42 0.05 -5.24 -16.46
C ARG A 42 0.58 -6.41 -17.26
N ARG A 43 0.85 -6.17 -18.55
CA ARG A 43 1.63 -7.12 -19.33
C ARG A 43 3.10 -7.06 -18.90
N ILE A 44 3.79 -8.18 -19.04
CA ILE A 44 5.17 -8.32 -18.54
C ILE A 44 6.17 -7.37 -19.22
N ASP A 45 5.87 -6.91 -20.43
CA ASP A 45 6.66 -5.96 -21.22
C ASP A 45 6.37 -4.49 -20.87
N GLU A 46 5.31 -4.20 -20.11
CA GLU A 46 4.91 -2.84 -19.73
C GLU A 46 5.59 -2.34 -18.46
N ILE A 47 6.12 -3.26 -17.64
CA ILE A 47 6.69 -2.91 -16.33
C ILE A 47 8.13 -3.42 -16.12
N GLU A 48 8.85 -2.67 -15.31
CA GLU A 48 10.24 -2.92 -14.93
C GLU A 48 10.30 -3.48 -13.51
N ASP A 49 10.77 -4.72 -13.36
CA ASP A 49 10.78 -5.38 -12.05
C ASP A 49 11.67 -4.64 -11.04
N GLY A 50 11.15 -4.42 -9.83
CA GLY A 50 11.87 -3.76 -8.75
C GLY A 50 11.96 -2.25 -8.86
N LYS A 51 11.35 -1.64 -9.88
CA LYS A 51 11.34 -0.19 -10.04
C LYS A 51 10.52 0.47 -8.93
N ILE A 52 11.15 1.44 -8.25
CA ILE A 52 10.50 2.28 -7.25
C ILE A 52 10.60 3.73 -7.71
N THR A 53 9.45 4.40 -7.83
CA THR A 53 9.36 5.79 -8.29
C THR A 53 8.68 6.64 -7.22
N ILE A 54 9.13 7.88 -7.05
CA ILE A 54 8.50 8.88 -6.18
C ILE A 54 8.15 10.09 -7.04
N ILE A 55 6.86 10.42 -7.12
CA ILE A 55 6.33 11.57 -7.86
C ILE A 55 5.94 12.64 -6.85
N GLY A 56 6.82 13.62 -6.68
CA GLY A 56 6.70 14.68 -5.67
C GLY A 56 7.83 14.61 -4.64
N PRO A 57 7.69 15.35 -3.51
CA PRO A 57 8.69 15.34 -2.45
C PRO A 57 8.80 13.98 -1.76
N ASP A 58 10.02 13.56 -1.44
CA ASP A 58 10.29 12.35 -0.67
C ASP A 58 10.19 12.64 0.83
N LEU A 59 10.12 11.62 1.68
CA LEU A 59 9.83 11.72 3.11
C LEU A 59 10.79 12.66 3.88
N LYS A 60 12.08 12.66 3.53
CA LYS A 60 13.09 13.58 4.11
C LYS A 60 12.84 15.07 3.81
N ASP A 61 12.09 15.37 2.75
CA ASP A 61 11.81 16.73 2.28
C ASP A 61 10.48 17.26 2.82
N LEU A 62 9.82 16.50 3.71
CA LEU A 62 8.50 16.79 4.26
C LEU A 62 8.56 17.34 5.68
N GLU A 63 7.70 18.29 5.98
CA GLU A 63 7.44 18.74 7.35
C GLU A 63 6.31 17.95 8.00
N LYS A 64 6.14 18.09 9.32
CA LYS A 64 5.06 17.46 10.07
C LYS A 64 3.69 18.05 9.72
N LYS A 65 2.99 17.39 8.80
CA LYS A 65 1.58 17.66 8.43
C LYS A 65 0.91 16.40 7.86
N SER A 66 -0.36 16.53 7.48
CA SER A 66 -1.11 15.52 6.70
C SER A 66 -0.98 15.82 5.22
N TYR A 67 -0.65 14.82 4.40
CA TYR A 67 -0.41 14.96 2.96
C TYR A 67 -1.39 14.13 2.12
N PRO A 68 -1.84 14.64 0.96
CA PRO A 68 -2.31 13.80 -0.14
C PRO A 68 -1.28 12.72 -0.46
N PHE A 69 -1.75 11.51 -0.73
CA PHE A 69 -0.85 10.38 -0.96
C PHE A 69 -1.44 9.30 -1.85
N GLY A 70 -0.63 8.78 -2.76
CA GLY A 70 -0.97 7.64 -3.59
C GLY A 70 0.08 6.54 -3.46
N ILE A 71 -0.36 5.30 -3.24
CA ILE A 71 0.46 4.10 -3.49
C ILE A 71 -0.08 3.45 -4.75
N TYR A 72 0.74 3.36 -5.79
CA TYR A 72 0.35 2.73 -7.05
C TYR A 72 1.29 1.57 -7.33
N VAL A 73 0.74 0.36 -7.30
CA VAL A 73 1.48 -0.89 -7.46
C VAL A 73 1.07 -1.53 -8.77
N GLU A 74 2.04 -1.83 -9.63
CA GLU A 74 1.79 -2.53 -10.88
C GLU A 74 2.44 -3.89 -10.82
N VAL A 75 1.68 -4.93 -11.14
CA VAL A 75 2.11 -6.33 -11.07
C VAL A 75 1.90 -7.04 -12.40
N ALA A 76 2.80 -7.95 -12.73
CA ALA A 76 2.68 -8.81 -13.91
C ALA A 76 3.16 -10.23 -13.57
N GLY A 77 2.53 -11.23 -14.18
CA GLY A 77 2.86 -12.64 -14.05
C GLY A 77 1.87 -13.48 -14.85
N LYS A 78 2.25 -14.72 -15.20
CA LYS A 78 1.38 -15.60 -16.00
C LYS A 78 0.03 -15.90 -15.35
N GLU A 79 0.00 -15.93 -14.04
CA GLU A 79 -1.18 -16.26 -13.22
C GLU A 79 -1.87 -14.99 -12.66
N ILE A 80 -1.45 -13.79 -13.12
CA ILE A 80 -2.00 -12.52 -12.64
C ILE A 80 -3.16 -12.09 -13.56
N GLU A 81 -4.37 -12.09 -12.99
CA GLU A 81 -5.60 -11.62 -13.62
C GLU A 81 -6.12 -10.32 -12.95
N GLU A 82 -7.01 -9.58 -13.61
CA GLU A 82 -7.57 -8.34 -13.06
C GLU A 82 -8.41 -8.57 -11.78
N GLU A 83 -8.97 -9.76 -11.64
CA GLU A 83 -9.74 -10.25 -10.49
C GLU A 83 -8.87 -10.34 -9.23
N LEU A 84 -7.57 -10.64 -9.38
CA LEU A 84 -6.64 -10.73 -8.26
C LEU A 84 -6.17 -9.38 -7.74
N GLU A 85 -6.37 -8.29 -8.49
CA GLU A 85 -5.87 -6.97 -8.11
C GLU A 85 -6.33 -6.57 -6.69
N GLY A 86 -7.60 -6.80 -6.35
CA GLY A 86 -8.13 -6.48 -5.01
C GLY A 86 -7.54 -7.35 -3.89
N VAL A 87 -7.23 -8.62 -4.17
CA VAL A 87 -6.59 -9.53 -3.22
C VAL A 87 -5.15 -9.11 -2.95
N ILE A 88 -4.43 -8.74 -4.00
CA ILE A 88 -3.05 -8.24 -3.92
C ILE A 88 -3.03 -6.88 -3.20
N GLU A 89 -3.97 -5.99 -3.53
CA GLU A 89 -4.08 -4.65 -2.93
C GLU A 89 -4.27 -4.72 -1.42
N ARG A 90 -5.06 -5.69 -0.93
CA ARG A 90 -5.26 -5.89 0.51
C ARG A 90 -3.96 -6.18 1.27
N ARG A 91 -2.95 -6.76 0.62
CA ARG A 91 -1.65 -7.06 1.25
C ARG A 91 -0.78 -5.83 1.48
N ILE A 92 -1.05 -4.70 0.80
CA ILE A 92 -0.36 -3.43 1.07
C ILE A 92 -0.49 -3.06 2.56
N HIS A 93 -1.68 -3.25 3.12
CA HIS A 93 -1.96 -2.99 4.54
C HIS A 93 -1.02 -3.78 5.47
N GLU A 94 -0.99 -5.09 5.31
CA GLU A 94 -0.19 -6.00 6.15
C GLU A 94 1.30 -5.69 6.01
N TYR A 95 1.80 -5.61 4.78
CA TYR A 95 3.23 -5.44 4.50
C TYR A 95 3.77 -4.09 4.94
N ILE A 96 2.98 -3.02 4.87
CA ILE A 96 3.38 -1.72 5.41
C ILE A 96 3.44 -1.76 6.93
N ASN A 97 2.48 -2.39 7.61
CA ASN A 97 2.46 -2.49 9.07
C ASN A 97 3.57 -3.40 9.63
N TYR A 98 4.23 -4.22 8.82
CA TYR A 98 5.41 -4.97 9.26
C TYR A 98 6.65 -4.09 9.46
N ILE A 99 6.65 -2.83 9.03
CA ILE A 99 7.80 -1.93 9.14
C ILE A 99 7.73 -1.19 10.49
N GLU A 100 8.76 -1.30 11.34
CA GLU A 100 8.81 -0.62 12.63
C GLU A 100 8.56 0.89 12.47
N GLY A 101 7.56 1.40 13.18
CA GLY A 101 7.13 2.79 13.20
C GLY A 101 6.51 3.27 11.89
N VAL A 102 5.89 2.36 11.13
CA VAL A 102 4.92 2.69 10.10
C VAL A 102 3.57 2.10 10.48
N MET A 103 2.54 2.94 10.50
CA MET A 103 1.16 2.52 10.74
C MET A 103 0.37 2.74 9.46
N HIS A 104 -0.33 1.72 8.97
CA HIS A 104 -1.27 1.80 7.85
C HIS A 104 -2.65 1.31 8.28
N LEU A 105 -3.70 2.08 8.00
CA LEU A 105 -5.10 1.74 8.31
C LEU A 105 -5.97 1.87 7.07
N ASN A 106 -7.13 1.19 7.11
CA ASN A 106 -8.15 1.17 6.06
C ASN A 106 -7.63 0.56 4.75
N GLN A 107 -8.19 1.01 3.61
CA GLN A 107 -7.90 0.51 2.28
C GLN A 107 -8.31 1.53 1.20
N ARG A 108 -7.95 1.26 -0.07
CA ARG A 108 -8.43 1.99 -1.26
C ARG A 108 -8.28 3.51 -1.10
N TYR A 109 -9.35 4.28 -1.24
CA TYR A 109 -9.38 5.74 -1.13
C TYR A 109 -9.48 6.28 0.32
N ASP A 110 -9.50 5.40 1.31
CA ASP A 110 -9.65 5.73 2.72
C ASP A 110 -8.40 5.43 3.56
N ILE A 111 -7.27 5.14 2.91
CA ILE A 111 -5.99 4.86 3.56
C ILE A 111 -5.61 5.94 4.57
N TRP A 112 -4.97 5.50 5.66
CA TRP A 112 -4.43 6.40 6.67
C TRP A 112 -3.10 5.88 7.18
N ILE A 113 -2.03 6.59 6.84
CA ILE A 113 -0.66 6.18 7.12
C ILE A 113 0.01 7.20 8.03
N ARG A 114 0.79 6.73 9.00
CA ARG A 114 1.70 7.55 9.79
C ARG A 114 3.08 6.94 9.82
N ILE A 115 4.08 7.81 9.77
CA ILE A 115 5.48 7.45 10.03
C ILE A 115 5.86 8.02 11.39
N SER A 116 6.47 7.21 12.25
CA SER A 116 6.89 7.65 13.57
C SER A 116 8.13 8.54 13.47
N LYS A 117 8.24 9.54 14.35
CA LYS A 117 9.43 10.37 14.47
C LYS A 117 10.66 9.54 14.81
N ARG A 118 10.52 8.55 15.70
CA ARG A 118 11.60 7.64 16.10
C ARG A 118 12.17 6.86 14.91
N SER A 119 11.33 6.29 14.05
CA SER A 119 11.78 5.53 12.86
C SER A 119 12.38 6.43 11.80
N PHE A 120 11.82 7.63 11.62
CA PHE A 120 12.42 8.65 10.75
C PHE A 120 13.85 9.01 11.22
N ASP A 121 14.02 9.29 12.52
CA ASP A 121 15.31 9.64 13.12
C ASP A 121 16.33 8.48 13.06
N LYS A 122 15.87 7.21 13.04
CA LYS A 122 16.70 6.02 12.77
C LYS A 122 17.18 5.90 11.32
N GLY A 123 16.57 6.65 10.40
CA GLY A 123 16.96 6.69 8.98
C GLY A 123 15.85 6.27 8.01
N LEU A 124 14.64 5.93 8.47
CA LEU A 124 13.47 5.69 7.60
C LEU A 124 12.96 7.01 7.02
N ASN A 125 13.76 7.60 6.13
CA ASN A 125 13.60 8.96 5.63
C ASN A 125 13.34 9.02 4.11
N SER A 126 13.03 7.89 3.49
CA SER A 126 12.65 7.80 2.08
C SER A 126 11.57 6.74 1.87
N PHE A 127 10.59 7.03 1.00
CA PHE A 127 9.62 6.02 0.56
C PHE A 127 10.28 4.85 -0.18
N THR A 128 11.51 5.03 -0.67
CA THR A 128 12.30 3.95 -1.28
C THR A 128 12.44 2.75 -0.35
N TYR A 129 12.62 2.96 0.96
CA TYR A 129 12.72 1.86 1.93
C TYR A 129 11.41 1.09 2.04
N ILE A 130 10.27 1.80 2.08
CA ILE A 130 8.93 1.19 2.12
C ILE A 130 8.70 0.41 0.82
N GLY A 131 9.04 0.98 -0.33
CA GLY A 131 8.95 0.30 -1.64
C GLY A 131 9.79 -0.98 -1.70
N LYS A 132 11.02 -0.97 -1.16
CA LYS A 132 11.87 -2.16 -1.09
C LYS A 132 11.27 -3.26 -0.22
N VAL A 133 10.67 -2.89 0.92
CA VAL A 133 10.00 -3.85 1.80
C VAL A 133 8.79 -4.46 1.09
N LEU A 134 7.92 -3.62 0.50
CA LEU A 134 6.78 -4.07 -0.28
C LEU A 134 7.21 -5.02 -1.41
N TYR A 135 8.19 -4.63 -2.23
CA TYR A 135 8.75 -5.47 -3.30
C TYR A 135 9.13 -6.87 -2.79
N ARG A 136 9.92 -6.94 -1.71
CA ARG A 136 10.40 -8.22 -1.17
C ARG A 136 9.29 -9.07 -0.57
N LEU A 137 8.34 -8.46 0.15
CA LEU A 137 7.22 -9.17 0.75
C LEU A 137 6.25 -9.67 -0.31
N PHE A 138 5.87 -8.85 -1.29
CA PHE A 138 5.05 -9.29 -2.42
C PHE A 138 5.67 -10.47 -3.17
N LYS A 139 6.97 -10.40 -3.48
CA LYS A 139 7.70 -11.48 -4.18
C LYS A 139 7.83 -12.76 -3.34
N SER A 140 7.91 -12.64 -2.02
CA SER A 140 8.01 -13.77 -1.09
C SER A 140 6.67 -14.48 -0.92
N GLU A 141 5.62 -13.71 -0.63
CA GLU A 141 4.31 -14.24 -0.22
C GLU A 141 3.40 -14.56 -1.40
N LEU A 142 3.59 -13.88 -2.54
CA LEU A 142 2.83 -14.11 -3.77
C LEU A 142 3.78 -14.44 -4.94
N PRO A 143 4.36 -15.66 -4.99
CA PRO A 143 5.31 -16.07 -6.05
C PRO A 143 4.75 -15.97 -7.47
N ILE A 144 3.42 -15.91 -7.63
CA ILE A 144 2.72 -15.66 -8.90
C ILE A 144 3.04 -14.29 -9.50
N ILE A 145 3.52 -13.33 -8.70
CA ILE A 145 3.98 -12.03 -9.17
C ILE A 145 5.39 -12.19 -9.76
N GLU A 146 5.52 -12.18 -11.08
CA GLU A 146 6.80 -12.25 -11.79
C GLU A 146 7.53 -10.90 -11.81
N LYS A 147 6.80 -9.81 -12.07
CA LYS A 147 7.31 -8.44 -12.01
C LYS A 147 6.44 -7.56 -11.15
N ILE A 148 7.05 -6.63 -10.43
CA ILE A 148 6.36 -5.59 -9.67
C ILE A 148 7.12 -4.28 -9.70
N GLN A 149 6.41 -3.17 -9.94
CA GLN A 149 6.91 -1.82 -9.75
C GLN A 149 5.97 -1.02 -8.86
N ILE A 150 6.55 -0.06 -8.12
CA ILE A 150 5.83 0.69 -7.10
C ILE A 150 6.08 2.18 -7.33
N THR A 151 5.00 2.95 -7.37
CA THR A 151 5.05 4.41 -7.46
C THR A 151 4.38 5.02 -6.24
N PHE A 152 5.13 5.82 -5.49
CA PHE A 152 4.60 6.68 -4.45
C PHE A 152 4.32 8.06 -5.04
N VAL A 153 3.15 8.62 -4.76
CA VAL A 153 2.73 9.91 -5.28
C VAL A 153 2.45 10.82 -4.11
N THR A 154 3.25 11.89 -3.98
CA THR A 154 3.19 12.87 -2.89
C THR A 154 2.94 14.28 -3.41
N ASP A 155 3.09 14.51 -4.72
CA ASP A 155 2.67 15.74 -5.38
C ASP A 155 1.13 15.85 -5.35
N PRO A 156 0.55 16.90 -4.74
CA PRO A 156 -0.90 17.01 -4.55
C PRO A 156 -1.72 16.94 -5.85
N GLU A 157 -1.24 17.56 -6.93
CA GLU A 157 -1.94 17.58 -8.21
C GLU A 157 -1.89 16.21 -8.88
N LYS A 158 -0.75 15.52 -8.81
CA LYS A 158 -0.61 14.16 -9.31
C LYS A 158 -1.39 13.14 -8.50
N VAL A 159 -1.50 13.32 -7.18
CA VAL A 159 -2.39 12.50 -6.35
C VAL A 159 -3.84 12.70 -6.80
N LYS A 160 -4.30 13.94 -6.98
CA LYS A 160 -5.66 14.24 -7.44
C LYS A 160 -5.95 13.68 -8.83
N GLU A 161 -5.00 13.75 -9.75
CA GLU A 161 -5.09 13.18 -11.10
C GLU A 161 -5.29 11.65 -11.03
N LYS A 162 -4.39 10.95 -10.34
CA LYS A 162 -4.43 9.49 -10.21
C LYS A 162 -5.57 8.97 -9.33
N PHE A 163 -6.05 9.79 -8.39
CA PHE A 163 -7.22 9.45 -7.58
C PHE A 163 -8.46 9.18 -8.44
N LYS A 164 -8.63 9.89 -9.56
CA LYS A 164 -9.74 9.64 -10.49
C LYS A 164 -9.67 8.23 -11.08
N GLU A 165 -8.49 7.83 -11.56
CA GLU A 165 -8.22 6.48 -12.08
C GLU A 165 -8.50 5.40 -11.02
N ALA A 166 -8.08 5.66 -9.77
CA ALA A 166 -8.34 4.77 -8.66
C ALA A 166 -9.84 4.60 -8.41
N MET A 167 -10.60 5.70 -8.33
CA MET A 167 -12.05 5.68 -8.15
C MET A 167 -12.78 4.95 -9.28
N GLU A 168 -12.41 5.18 -10.54
CA GLU A 168 -12.97 4.46 -11.68
C GLU A 168 -12.70 2.95 -11.60
N THR A 169 -11.50 2.56 -11.14
CA THR A 169 -11.14 1.15 -10.96
C THR A 169 -11.95 0.50 -9.83
N TYR A 170 -12.11 1.19 -8.70
CA TYR A 170 -12.93 0.67 -7.60
C TYR A 170 -14.39 0.52 -8.00
N GLU A 171 -14.98 1.48 -8.71
CA GLU A 171 -16.37 1.39 -9.17
C GLU A 171 -16.56 0.18 -10.11
N LYS A 172 -15.61 -0.10 -11.00
CA LYS A 172 -15.64 -1.32 -11.83
C LYS A 172 -15.57 -2.59 -11.00
N ARG A 173 -14.70 -2.64 -9.98
CA ARG A 173 -14.60 -3.79 -9.06
C ARG A 173 -15.89 -4.00 -8.28
N ASP A 174 -16.45 -2.92 -7.75
CA ASP A 174 -17.67 -2.97 -6.95
C ASP A 174 -18.90 -3.31 -7.81
N ALA A 175 -18.96 -2.84 -9.07
CA ALA A 175 -20.01 -3.21 -10.01
C ALA A 175 -20.06 -4.72 -10.28
N ARG A 176 -18.91 -5.42 -10.31
CA ARG A 176 -18.87 -6.89 -10.41
C ARG A 176 -19.46 -7.57 -9.18
N ALA A 177 -19.24 -6.99 -7.99
CA ALA A 177 -19.73 -7.56 -6.73
C ALA A 177 -21.23 -7.32 -6.50
N ARG A 178 -21.84 -6.27 -7.07
CA ARG A 178 -23.26 -5.93 -6.87
C ARG A 178 -24.25 -7.02 -7.29
N GLY A 179 -23.86 -7.91 -8.19
CA GLY A 179 -24.71 -9.01 -8.65
C GLY A 179 -24.61 -10.28 -7.80
N LEU A 180 -23.74 -10.32 -6.79
CA LEU A 180 -23.53 -11.50 -5.95
C LEU A 180 -24.45 -11.43 -4.74
N THR A 181 -25.25 -12.47 -4.52
CA THR A 181 -26.17 -12.60 -3.38
C THR A 181 -25.87 -13.85 -2.56
N ASP A 182 -26.21 -13.83 -1.27
CA ASP A 182 -25.99 -14.98 -0.38
C ASP A 182 -26.86 -16.18 -0.80
N GLU A 183 -28.04 -15.94 -1.37
CA GLU A 183 -28.94 -16.99 -1.85
C GLU A 183 -28.41 -17.75 -3.07
N GLU A 184 -27.62 -17.08 -3.91
CA GLU A 184 -27.02 -17.67 -5.12
C GLU A 184 -25.62 -18.25 -4.86
N ALA A 185 -25.06 -18.05 -3.67
CA ALA A 185 -23.73 -18.54 -3.31
C ALA A 185 -23.74 -20.04 -2.97
N ASP A 186 -22.80 -20.78 -3.55
CA ASP A 186 -22.55 -22.20 -3.28
C ASP A 186 -21.49 -22.45 -2.21
N ALA A 187 -20.73 -21.42 -1.85
CA ALA A 187 -19.68 -21.48 -0.83
C ALA A 187 -19.51 -20.15 -0.09
N PHE A 188 -19.11 -20.25 1.18
CA PHE A 188 -18.64 -19.13 1.99
C PHE A 188 -17.16 -19.30 2.31
N TYR A 189 -16.43 -18.19 2.40
CA TYR A 189 -15.00 -18.19 2.67
C TYR A 189 -14.71 -17.62 4.05
N GLY A 190 -14.08 -18.43 4.91
CA GLY A 190 -13.49 -17.95 6.16
C GLY A 190 -12.19 -17.18 5.89
N CYS A 191 -11.99 -16.07 6.58
CA CYS A 191 -10.75 -15.30 6.50
C CYS A 191 -10.06 -15.26 7.87
N THR A 192 -8.79 -15.66 7.92
CA THR A 192 -7.96 -15.67 9.13
C THR A 192 -6.81 -14.68 9.06
N LEU A 193 -6.78 -13.80 8.05
CA LEU A 193 -5.68 -12.87 7.80
C LEU A 193 -5.36 -12.00 9.02
N CYS A 194 -6.39 -11.54 9.75
CA CYS A 194 -6.20 -10.66 10.92
C CYS A 194 -6.00 -11.41 12.24
N GLN A 195 -5.86 -12.74 12.25
CA GLN A 195 -5.68 -13.52 13.49
C GLN A 195 -4.35 -13.24 14.20
N SER A 196 -3.41 -12.57 13.53
CA SER A 196 -2.22 -12.03 14.18
C SER A 196 -2.54 -10.97 15.24
N PHE A 197 -3.70 -10.30 15.15
CA PHE A 197 -4.15 -9.29 16.11
C PHE A 197 -5.20 -9.80 17.10
N ALA A 198 -6.14 -10.65 16.64
CA ALA A 198 -7.31 -11.08 17.40
C ALA A 198 -7.73 -12.53 17.10
#